data_AF-A0A6A0CYW7-F1
#
_entry.id   AF-A0A6A0CYW7-F1
#
_cell.length_a   1.000
_cell.length_b   1.000
_cell.length_c   1.000
_cell.angle_alpha   90.00
_cell.angle_beta   90.00
_cell.angle_gamma   90.00
#
_symmetry.space_group_name_H-M   'P 1'
#
loop_
_entity.id
_entity.type
_entity.pdbx_description
1 polymer ?
#
loop_
_entity_poly.entity_id
_entity_poly.type
_entity_poly.pdbx_seq_one_letter_code
_entity_poly.pdbx_strand_id
1 'polypeptide(L)'
;MIELLIAVAGIAVMVRLIPSFMLYAGFSYPNAKFSAIPNSYIKEREVARLLELKNLEDIKNNVVSRDFILEGETAREIQQSVDASLVRIISMAKNDSPSKVQCFYDAYLEKIDAETIKKAVKSIMEGKETEGVAFSDAGKELLEKLSGAERDDVIPILREHGYNVVPEMSYDDIENAIDRRSMEQLLSVRLPAS
;
A
#
# COMPACT_ATOMS: atom_id res chain seq x y z
N MET A 1 -55.30 8.44 4.59
CA MET A 1 -54.44 8.94 3.48
C MET A 1 -53.19 9.65 3.99
N ILE A 2 -53.32 10.59 4.94
CA ILE A 2 -52.18 11.30 5.55
C ILE A 2 -51.23 10.34 6.31
N GLU A 3 -51.76 9.40 7.09
CA GLU A 3 -50.95 8.40 7.81
C GLU A 3 -50.14 7.49 6.86
N LEU A 4 -50.72 7.14 5.71
CA LEU A 4 -50.04 6.34 4.69
C LEU A 4 -48.90 7.13 4.03
N LEU A 5 -49.10 8.43 3.78
CA LEU A 5 -48.06 9.33 3.25
C LEU A 5 -46.92 9.54 4.25
N ILE A 6 -47.23 9.66 5.54
CA ILE A 6 -46.23 9.77 6.62
C ILE A 6 -45.42 8.46 6.73
N ALA A 7 -46.08 7.30 6.65
CA ALA A 7 -45.41 6.01 6.67
C ALA A 7 -44.47 5.81 5.47
N VAL A 8 -44.92 6.16 4.26
CA VAL A 8 -44.10 6.07 3.04
C VAL A 8 -42.93 7.05 3.08
N ALA A 9 -43.14 8.28 3.55
CA ALA A 9 -42.06 9.26 3.74
C ALA A 9 -41.04 8.78 4.78
N GLY A 10 -41.49 8.17 5.88
CA GLY A 10 -40.62 7.59 6.90
C GLY A 10 -39.76 6.44 6.38
N ILE A 11 -40.36 5.52 5.60
CA ILE A 11 -39.62 4.43 4.95
C ILE A 11 -38.61 4.98 3.94
N ALA A 12 -38.98 5.98 3.14
CA ALA A 12 -38.08 6.60 2.18
C ALA A 12 -36.86 7.28 2.84
N VAL A 13 -37.05 7.96 3.97
CA VAL A 13 -35.96 8.54 4.76
C VAL A 13 -35.08 7.44 5.35
N MET A 14 -35.64 6.38 5.90
CA MET A 14 -34.88 5.25 6.45
C MET A 14 -34.05 4.54 5.37
N VAL A 15 -34.63 4.26 4.20
CA VAL A 15 -33.91 3.67 3.06
C VAL A 15 -32.73 4.54 2.61
N ARG A 16 -32.85 5.87 2.75
CA ARG A 16 -31.75 6.80 2.42
C ARG A 16 -30.66 6.85 3.48
N LEU A 17 -30.98 6.70 4.77
CA LEU A 17 -30.03 6.85 5.88
C LEU A 17 -29.37 5.54 6.32
N ILE A 18 -30.03 4.39 6.14
CA ILE A 18 -29.49 3.07 6.51
C ILE A 18 -28.14 2.78 5.83
N PRO A 19 -27.94 3.04 4.52
CA PRO A 19 -26.66 2.77 3.86
C PRO A 19 -25.50 3.55 4.48
N SER A 20 -25.70 4.84 4.77
CA SER A 20 -24.72 5.71 5.42
C SER A 20 -24.40 5.22 6.83
N PHE A 21 -25.43 4.90 7.62
CA PHE A 21 -25.25 4.38 8.97
C PHE A 21 -24.49 3.04 8.98
N MET A 22 -24.84 2.12 8.08
CA MET A 22 -24.16 0.83 7.94
C MET A 22 -22.69 0.98 7.52
N LEU A 23 -22.37 1.98 6.69
CA LEU A 23 -20.98 2.32 6.36
C LEU A 23 -20.22 2.82 7.59
N TYR A 24 -20.75 3.80 8.33
CA TYR A 24 -20.12 4.30 9.56
C TYR A 24 -19.97 3.22 10.64
N ALA A 25 -20.99 2.37 10.81
CA ALA A 25 -20.94 1.23 11.71
C ALA A 25 -19.82 0.25 11.30
N GLY A 26 -19.67 -0.02 10.00
CA GLY A 26 -18.61 -0.85 9.45
C GLY A 26 -17.19 -0.33 9.73
N PHE A 27 -17.01 0.98 9.90
CA PHE A 27 -15.72 1.59 10.28
C PHE A 27 -15.54 1.80 11.79
N SER A 28 -16.57 1.61 12.60
CA SER A 28 -16.49 1.88 14.05
C SER A 28 -15.48 0.96 14.75
N TYR A 29 -15.47 -0.32 14.42
CA TYR A 29 -14.50 -1.28 14.96
C TYR A 29 -13.06 -1.03 14.45
N PRO A 30 -12.80 -0.92 13.12
CA PRO A 30 -11.49 -0.54 12.61
C PRO A 30 -10.97 0.75 13.26
N ASN A 31 -11.77 1.82 13.26
CA ASN A 31 -11.35 3.10 13.82
C ASN A 31 -10.99 2.99 15.29
N ALA A 32 -11.78 2.27 16.10
CA ALA A 32 -11.46 2.04 17.51
C ALA A 32 -10.18 1.23 17.68
N LYS A 33 -9.99 0.16 16.89
CA LYS A 33 -8.79 -0.69 16.92
C LYS A 33 -7.53 0.10 16.56
N PHE A 34 -7.54 0.82 15.45
CA PHE A 34 -6.38 1.62 15.01
C PHE A 34 -6.13 2.85 15.89
N SER A 35 -7.17 3.44 16.51
CA SER A 35 -6.99 4.51 17.49
C SER A 35 -6.38 4.01 18.81
N ALA A 36 -6.59 2.73 19.14
CA ALA A 36 -6.01 2.08 20.31
C ALA A 36 -4.56 1.62 20.09
N ILE A 37 -4.12 1.46 18.83
CA ILE A 37 -2.71 1.29 18.50
C ILE A 37 -2.02 2.62 18.87
N PRO A 38 -1.09 2.63 19.84
CA PRO A 38 -0.44 3.87 20.24
C PRO A 38 0.29 4.47 19.04
N ASN A 39 0.22 5.80 18.89
CA ASN A 39 1.00 6.54 17.91
C ASN A 39 2.49 6.48 18.31
N SER A 40 3.15 5.39 17.96
CA SER A 40 4.58 5.19 18.14
C SER A 40 5.36 5.87 17.02
N TYR A 41 4.99 7.10 16.67
CA TYR A 41 5.86 7.93 15.83
C TYR A 41 7.15 8.16 16.60
N ILE A 42 8.28 7.91 15.94
CA ILE A 42 9.59 8.23 16.49
C ILE A 42 9.62 9.74 16.67
N LYS A 43 9.71 10.19 17.93
CA LYS A 43 9.79 11.62 18.25
C LYS A 43 11.13 12.17 17.81
N GLU A 44 11.22 13.47 17.58
CA GLU A 44 12.47 14.14 17.18
C GLU A 44 13.66 13.77 18.08
N ARG A 45 13.45 13.74 19.41
CA ARG A 45 14.47 13.31 20.38
C ARG A 45 14.91 11.86 20.17
N GLU A 46 14.00 10.98 19.79
CA GLU A 46 14.30 9.58 19.50
C GLU A 46 15.06 9.46 18.19
N VAL A 47 14.70 10.24 17.15
CA VAL A 47 15.48 10.32 15.90
C VAL A 47 16.91 10.78 16.18
N ALA A 48 17.10 11.85 16.97
CA ALA A 48 18.43 12.35 17.34
C ALA A 48 19.27 11.27 18.05
N ARG A 49 18.65 10.51 18.96
CA ARG A 49 19.31 9.36 19.61
C ARG A 49 19.70 8.27 18.60
N LEU A 50 18.84 7.97 17.63
CA LEU A 50 19.12 6.94 16.61
C LEU A 50 20.28 7.32 15.69
N LEU A 51 20.48 8.62 15.42
CA LEU A 51 21.59 9.14 14.62
C LEU A 51 22.96 8.97 15.29
N GLU A 52 23.00 8.86 16.62
CA GLU A 52 24.23 8.67 17.39
C GLU A 52 24.69 7.19 17.45
N LEU A 53 23.85 6.27 16.96
CA LEU A 53 24.14 4.84 16.98
C LEU A 53 25.19 4.48 15.91
N LYS A 54 26.09 3.55 16.25
CA LYS A 54 27.29 3.28 15.45
C LYS A 54 27.19 2.05 14.55
N ASN A 55 26.16 1.23 14.74
CA ASN A 55 25.96 -0.01 13.98
C ASN A 55 24.47 -0.39 13.92
N LEU A 56 24.15 -1.32 13.01
CA LEU A 56 22.78 -1.77 12.77
C LEU A 56 22.17 -2.54 13.94
N GLU A 57 22.99 -3.26 14.71
CA GLU A 57 22.54 -4.01 15.87
C GLU A 57 22.07 -3.07 16.99
N ASP A 58 22.79 -1.97 17.21
CA ASP A 58 22.37 -0.91 18.12
C ASP A 58 21.03 -0.29 17.65
N ILE A 59 20.85 -0.09 16.34
CA ILE A 59 19.59 0.42 15.78
C ILE A 59 18.45 -0.55 16.07
N LYS A 60 18.61 -1.85 15.79
CA LYS A 60 17.60 -2.88 16.09
C LYS A 60 17.19 -2.88 17.55
N ASN A 61 18.16 -2.82 18.45
CA ASN A 61 17.92 -2.85 19.89
C ASN A 61 17.30 -1.55 20.45
N ASN A 62 17.43 -0.43 19.74
CA ASN A 62 16.88 0.87 20.17
C ASN A 62 15.58 1.26 19.49
N VAL A 63 15.24 0.63 18.36
CA VAL A 63 13.99 0.78 17.62
C VAL A 63 13.07 -0.40 17.98
N VAL A 64 12.83 -0.61 19.27
CA VAL A 64 11.83 -1.57 19.75
C VAL A 64 10.54 -0.81 20.02
N SER A 65 9.62 -0.85 19.06
CA SER A 65 8.23 -0.55 19.35
C SER A 65 7.59 -1.78 19.99
N ARG A 66 6.60 -1.61 20.86
CA ARG A 66 5.83 -2.74 21.41
C ARG A 66 5.19 -3.61 20.32
N ASP A 67 4.97 -3.03 19.14
CA ASP A 67 4.16 -3.62 18.08
C ASP A 67 4.98 -3.99 16.81
N PHE A 68 6.30 -3.76 16.79
CA PHE A 68 7.16 -4.27 15.72
C PHE A 68 8.60 -4.56 16.19
N ILE A 69 9.18 -5.62 15.62
CA ILE A 69 10.57 -6.04 15.84
C ILE A 69 11.31 -5.84 14.52
N LEU A 70 12.47 -5.18 14.57
CA LEU A 70 13.38 -5.10 13.42
C LEU A 70 14.18 -6.40 13.31
N GLU A 71 14.14 -7.00 12.12
CA GLU A 71 14.82 -8.26 11.82
C GLU A 71 15.82 -8.05 10.68
N GLY A 72 16.88 -8.87 10.64
CA GLY A 72 17.92 -8.81 9.62
C GLY A 72 19.28 -8.37 10.14
N GLU A 73 20.29 -8.64 9.33
CA GLU A 73 21.71 -8.33 9.59
C GLU A 73 22.21 -7.21 8.67
N THR A 74 21.54 -6.99 7.54
CA THR A 74 21.85 -5.92 6.59
C THR A 74 20.81 -4.80 6.63
N ALA A 75 21.19 -3.59 6.22
CA ALA A 75 20.25 -2.46 6.14
C ALA A 75 19.05 -2.77 5.23
N ARG A 76 19.28 -3.56 4.17
CA ARG A 76 18.25 -4.03 3.25
C ARG A 76 17.23 -4.94 3.95
N GLU A 77 17.69 -5.92 4.70
CA GLU A 77 16.82 -6.85 5.44
C GLU A 77 16.05 -6.11 6.54
N ILE A 78 16.69 -5.17 7.24
CA ILE A 78 16.02 -4.32 8.22
C ILE A 78 14.91 -3.50 7.56
N GLN A 79 15.17 -2.87 6.42
CA GLN A 79 14.13 -2.15 5.66
C GLN A 79 12.98 -3.08 5.23
N GLN A 80 13.30 -4.29 4.75
CA GLN A 80 12.29 -5.29 4.40
C GLN A 80 11.41 -5.69 5.60
N SER A 81 11.99 -5.78 6.81
CA SER A 81 11.23 -6.07 8.03
C SER A 81 10.27 -4.93 8.42
N VAL A 82 10.67 -3.68 8.15
CA VAL A 82 9.82 -2.48 8.32
C VAL A 82 8.68 -2.49 7.31
N ASP A 83 8.99 -2.73 6.03
CA ASP A 83 8.00 -2.76 4.96
C ASP A 83 6.97 -3.88 5.19
N ALA A 84 7.44 -5.08 5.58
CA ALA A 84 6.57 -6.19 5.96
C ALA A 84 5.66 -5.85 7.15
N SER A 85 6.16 -5.08 8.13
CA SER A 85 5.35 -4.61 9.26
C SER A 85 4.26 -3.64 8.81
N LEU A 86 4.59 -2.68 7.94
CA LEU A 86 3.62 -1.76 7.35
C LEU A 86 2.53 -2.52 6.58
N VAL A 87 2.91 -3.50 5.77
CA VAL A 87 1.99 -4.32 4.98
C VAL A 87 1.07 -5.15 5.87
N ARG A 88 1.58 -5.70 6.99
CA ARG A 88 0.73 -6.37 7.99
C ARG A 88 -0.33 -5.44 8.56
N ILE A 89 0.04 -4.20 8.90
CA ILE A 89 -0.90 -3.19 9.42
C ILE A 89 -1.97 -2.85 8.38
N ILE A 90 -1.56 -2.63 7.12
CA ILE A 90 -2.48 -2.37 6.00
C ILE A 90 -3.42 -3.56 5.77
N SER A 91 -2.89 -4.79 5.83
CA SER A 91 -3.69 -6.01 5.65
C SER A 91 -4.71 -6.21 6.77
N MET A 92 -4.34 -5.91 8.02
CA MET A 92 -5.29 -5.87 9.13
C MET A 92 -6.39 -4.83 8.88
N ALA A 93 -6.02 -3.63 8.42
CA ALA A 93 -6.98 -2.58 8.11
C ALA A 93 -7.94 -3.00 6.99
N LYS A 94 -7.42 -3.63 5.93
CA LYS A 94 -8.21 -4.19 4.83
C LYS A 94 -9.21 -5.25 5.31
N ASN A 95 -8.76 -6.15 6.18
CA ASN A 95 -9.58 -7.26 6.68
C ASN A 95 -10.66 -6.81 7.66
N ASP A 96 -10.38 -5.79 8.48
CA ASP A 96 -11.35 -5.27 9.43
C ASP A 96 -12.35 -4.29 8.77
N SER A 97 -12.02 -3.75 7.59
CA SER A 97 -12.84 -2.76 6.89
C SER A 97 -13.92 -3.38 6.01
N PRO A 98 -15.01 -2.63 5.70
CA PRO A 98 -16.03 -3.06 4.75
C PRO A 98 -15.46 -3.44 3.38
N SER A 99 -15.99 -4.50 2.75
CA SER A 99 -15.54 -4.99 1.44
C SER A 99 -15.52 -3.91 0.36
N LYS A 100 -16.43 -2.94 0.43
CA LYS A 100 -16.54 -1.82 -0.53
C LYS A 100 -15.33 -0.88 -0.55
N VAL A 101 -14.46 -0.93 0.45
CA VAL A 101 -13.22 -0.12 0.49
C VAL A 101 -11.96 -0.96 0.33
N GLN A 102 -12.07 -2.28 0.13
CA GLN A 102 -10.89 -3.13 -0.04
C GLN A 102 -10.06 -2.75 -1.25
N CYS A 103 -10.70 -2.30 -2.33
CA CYS A 103 -10.03 -1.79 -3.53
C CYS A 103 -9.08 -0.60 -3.25
N PHE A 104 -9.34 0.20 -2.22
CA PHE A 104 -8.43 1.26 -1.80
C PHE A 104 -7.14 0.68 -1.22
N TYR A 105 -7.27 -0.32 -0.34
CA TYR A 105 -6.10 -0.98 0.24
C TYR A 105 -5.27 -1.71 -0.82
N ASP A 106 -5.93 -2.33 -1.80
CA ASP A 106 -5.25 -2.97 -2.94
C ASP A 106 -4.46 -1.95 -3.77
N ALA A 107 -5.10 -0.85 -4.17
CA ALA A 107 -4.42 0.23 -4.89
C ALA A 107 -3.28 0.87 -4.06
N TYR A 108 -3.43 0.95 -2.74
CA TYR A 108 -2.39 1.48 -1.86
C TYR A 108 -1.19 0.53 -1.73
N LEU A 109 -1.43 -0.79 -1.68
CA LEU A 109 -0.35 -1.79 -1.71
C LEU A 109 0.38 -1.76 -3.07
N GLU A 110 -0.32 -1.63 -4.19
CA GLU A 110 0.31 -1.46 -5.51
C GLU A 110 1.16 -0.19 -5.58
N LYS A 111 0.73 0.90 -4.94
CA LYS A 111 1.54 2.12 -4.79
C LYS A 111 2.81 1.90 -3.97
N ILE A 112 2.77 1.02 -2.95
CA ILE A 112 3.98 0.66 -2.18
C ILE A 112 4.93 -0.16 -3.05
N ASP A 113 4.39 -1.09 -3.85
CA ASP A 113 5.17 -1.96 -4.72
C ASP A 113 5.89 -1.20 -5.85
N ALA A 114 5.41 -0.01 -6.23
CA ALA A 114 5.99 0.81 -7.30
C ALA A 114 7.52 0.96 -7.19
N GLU A 115 8.05 1.21 -5.99
CA GLU A 115 9.50 1.34 -5.76
C GLU A 115 10.26 0.03 -6.04
N THR A 116 9.70 -1.11 -5.64
CA THR A 116 10.27 -2.42 -5.94
C THR A 116 10.25 -2.70 -7.44
N ILE A 117 9.15 -2.36 -8.13
CA ILE A 117 9.04 -2.52 -9.59
C ILE A 117 10.05 -1.63 -10.33
N LYS A 118 10.20 -0.37 -9.93
CA LYS A 118 11.20 0.55 -10.51
C LYS A 118 12.62 0.00 -10.36
N LYS A 119 12.96 -0.50 -9.17
CA LYS A 119 14.27 -1.13 -8.92
C LYS A 119 14.48 -2.38 -9.77
N ALA A 120 13.46 -3.24 -9.91
CA ALA A 120 13.54 -4.42 -10.76
C ALA A 120 13.79 -4.05 -12.23
N VAL A 121 13.02 -3.08 -12.76
CA VAL A 121 13.22 -2.54 -14.12
C VAL A 121 14.64 -2.00 -14.29
N LYS A 122 15.13 -1.21 -13.33
CA LYS A 122 16.49 -0.69 -13.35
C LYS A 122 17.54 -1.79 -13.41
N SER A 123 17.41 -2.81 -12.55
CA SER A 123 18.33 -3.95 -12.54
C SER A 123 18.39 -4.63 -13.90
N ILE A 124 17.23 -4.91 -14.52
CA ILE A 124 17.17 -5.56 -15.83
C ILE A 124 17.86 -4.70 -16.90
N MET A 125 17.59 -3.39 -16.93
CA MET A 125 18.22 -2.47 -17.87
C MET A 125 19.74 -2.36 -17.70
N GLU A 126 20.23 -2.54 -16.47
CA GLU A 126 21.65 -2.59 -16.13
C GLU A 126 22.28 -3.99 -16.28
N GLY A 127 21.51 -5.02 -16.65
CA GLY A 127 21.98 -6.41 -16.78
C GLY A 127 22.30 -7.06 -15.43
N LYS A 128 21.62 -6.65 -14.36
CA LYS A 128 21.76 -7.17 -13.00
C LYS A 128 20.56 -8.04 -12.63
N GLU A 129 20.76 -8.91 -11.65
CA GLU A 129 19.66 -9.68 -11.06
C GLU A 129 18.63 -8.74 -10.40
N THR A 130 17.36 -9.08 -10.58
CA THR A 130 16.25 -8.42 -9.91
C THR A 130 16.14 -8.92 -8.48
N GLU A 131 16.01 -7.99 -7.55
CA GLU A 131 15.73 -8.30 -6.14
C GLU A 131 14.54 -7.48 -5.66
N GLY A 132 13.79 -8.04 -4.73
CA GLY A 132 12.72 -7.32 -4.06
C GLY A 132 11.57 -8.23 -3.69
N VAL A 133 10.63 -7.66 -2.94
CA VAL A 133 9.37 -8.31 -2.59
C VAL A 133 8.26 -7.32 -2.90
N ALA A 134 7.25 -7.81 -3.61
CA ALA A 134 6.00 -7.09 -3.82
C ALA A 134 4.92 -7.67 -2.90
N PHE A 135 3.98 -6.83 -2.49
CA PHE A 135 3.00 -7.12 -1.46
C PHE A 135 1.59 -7.29 -2.02
N SER A 136 1.20 -6.49 -3.00
CA SER A 136 -0.05 -6.64 -3.74
C SER A 136 0.01 -7.86 -4.68
N ASP A 137 -1.14 -8.42 -5.00
CA ASP A 137 -1.20 -9.57 -5.92
C ASP A 137 -0.74 -9.17 -7.34
N ALA A 138 -1.15 -7.99 -7.81
CA ALA A 138 -0.70 -7.44 -9.10
C ALA A 138 0.81 -7.16 -9.12
N GLY A 139 1.36 -6.61 -8.03
CA GLY A 139 2.79 -6.36 -7.89
C GLY A 139 3.60 -7.65 -7.86
N LYS A 140 3.11 -8.71 -7.19
CA LYS A 140 3.76 -10.03 -7.18
C LYS A 140 3.80 -10.66 -8.57
N GLU A 141 2.68 -10.66 -9.28
CA GLU A 141 2.61 -11.17 -10.65
C GLU A 141 3.57 -10.43 -11.57
N LEU A 142 3.60 -9.10 -11.49
CA LEU A 142 4.49 -8.27 -12.29
C LEU A 142 5.96 -8.54 -11.96
N LEU A 143 6.32 -8.58 -10.67
CA LEU A 143 7.69 -8.83 -10.23
C LEU A 143 8.17 -10.22 -10.64
N GLU A 144 7.30 -11.24 -10.57
CA GLU A 144 7.59 -12.59 -11.05
C GLU A 144 7.93 -12.60 -12.54
N LYS A 145 7.11 -11.95 -13.38
CA LYS A 145 7.37 -11.82 -14.82
C LYS A 145 8.65 -11.06 -15.12
N LEU A 146 8.96 -10.01 -14.36
CA LEU A 146 10.19 -9.24 -14.50
C LEU A 146 11.44 -10.02 -14.06
N SER A 147 11.32 -10.97 -13.13
CA SER A 147 12.48 -11.62 -12.51
C SER A 147 13.27 -12.55 -13.44
N GLY A 148 12.71 -12.92 -14.59
CA GLY A 148 13.38 -13.69 -15.65
C GLY A 148 13.43 -12.96 -17.00
N ALA A 149 13.09 -11.67 -17.02
CA ALA A 149 12.94 -10.89 -18.25
C ALA A 149 14.29 -10.37 -18.76
N GLU A 150 14.46 -10.36 -20.08
CA GLU A 150 15.55 -9.61 -20.71
C GLU A 150 15.15 -8.14 -20.89
N ARG A 151 16.12 -7.30 -21.25
CA ARG A 151 15.90 -5.86 -21.45
C ARG A 151 14.78 -5.57 -22.46
N ASP A 152 14.69 -6.36 -23.51
CA ASP A 152 13.70 -6.17 -24.59
C ASP A 152 12.27 -6.58 -24.14
N ASP A 153 12.15 -7.36 -23.07
CA ASP A 153 10.87 -7.83 -22.53
C ASP A 153 10.22 -6.84 -21.56
N VAL A 154 11.00 -5.90 -20.99
CA VAL A 154 10.54 -4.95 -19.96
C VAL A 154 9.32 -4.16 -20.43
N ILE A 155 9.39 -3.56 -21.63
CA ILE A 155 8.32 -2.73 -22.16
C ILE A 155 7.05 -3.55 -22.46
N PRO A 156 7.14 -4.70 -23.15
CA PRO A 156 6.00 -5.62 -23.31
C PRO A 156 5.34 -6.00 -21.98
N ILE A 157 6.12 -6.41 -20.96
CA ILE A 157 5.61 -6.83 -19.65
C ILE A 157 4.88 -5.68 -18.96
N LEU A 158 5.50 -4.49 -18.91
CA LEU A 158 4.88 -3.31 -18.32
C LEU A 158 3.58 -2.93 -19.06
N ARG A 159 3.55 -3.00 -20.39
CA ARG A 159 2.31 -2.72 -21.15
C ARG A 159 1.21 -3.74 -20.88
N GLU A 160 1.53 -5.02 -20.76
CA GLU A 160 0.56 -6.07 -20.41
C GLU A 160 -0.15 -5.75 -19.09
N HIS A 161 0.60 -5.22 -18.13
CA HIS A 161 0.04 -4.84 -16.85
C HIS A 161 -0.71 -3.52 -16.92
N GLY A 162 -0.65 -2.74 -18.01
CA GLY A 162 -1.38 -1.49 -18.20
C GLY A 162 -0.55 -0.21 -17.98
N TYR A 163 0.78 -0.32 -17.92
CA TYR A 163 1.65 0.86 -17.83
C TYR A 163 1.77 1.51 -19.21
N ASN A 164 1.68 2.85 -19.24
CA ASN A 164 1.81 3.61 -20.48
C ASN A 164 3.29 3.85 -20.81
N VAL A 165 3.93 2.83 -21.39
CA VAL A 165 5.35 2.86 -21.79
C VAL A 165 5.56 2.47 -23.26
N VAL A 166 6.61 2.98 -23.89
CA VAL A 166 6.99 2.69 -25.29
C VAL A 166 8.49 2.33 -25.41
N PRO A 167 8.91 1.56 -26.45
CA PRO A 167 10.26 1.01 -26.56
C PRO A 167 11.41 2.02 -26.49
N GLU A 168 11.18 3.26 -26.90
CA GLU A 168 12.19 4.32 -26.97
C GLU A 168 12.30 5.16 -25.68
N MET A 169 11.52 4.84 -24.64
CA MET A 169 11.56 5.59 -23.38
C MET A 169 12.88 5.41 -22.64
N SER A 170 13.35 6.50 -22.03
CA SER A 170 14.45 6.42 -21.08
C SER A 170 14.00 5.71 -19.79
N TYR A 171 14.95 5.22 -19.00
CA TYR A 171 14.64 4.66 -17.68
C TYR A 171 13.87 5.67 -16.80
N ASP A 172 14.28 6.94 -16.80
CA ASP A 172 13.62 8.00 -16.04
C ASP A 172 12.16 8.19 -16.47
N ASP A 173 11.88 8.09 -17.76
CA ASP A 173 10.51 8.17 -18.27
C ASP A 173 9.67 6.94 -17.88
N ILE A 174 10.28 5.75 -17.86
CA ILE A 174 9.63 4.51 -17.41
C ILE A 174 9.31 4.59 -15.91
N GLU A 175 10.26 5.07 -15.09
CA GLU A 175 10.07 5.32 -13.66
C GLU A 175 8.90 6.28 -13.42
N ASN A 176 8.86 7.41 -14.15
CA ASN A 176 7.75 8.35 -14.07
C ASN A 176 6.41 7.74 -14.50
N ALA A 177 6.41 6.84 -15.49
CA ALA A 177 5.20 6.15 -15.93
C ALA A 177 4.67 5.17 -14.86
N ILE A 178 5.58 4.49 -14.15
CA ILE A 178 5.23 3.60 -13.03
C ILE A 178 4.61 4.40 -11.88
N ASP A 179 5.24 5.51 -11.50
CA ASP A 179 4.73 6.39 -10.43
C ASP A 179 3.38 7.01 -10.82
N ARG A 180 3.24 7.49 -12.06
CA ARG A 180 1.98 8.06 -12.55
C ARG A 180 0.85 7.04 -12.48
N ARG A 181 1.07 5.83 -12.98
CA ARG A 181 0.02 4.80 -13.05
C ARG A 181 -0.42 4.36 -11.65
N SER A 182 0.51 4.16 -10.71
CA SER A 182 0.15 3.81 -9.33
C SER A 182 -0.66 4.92 -8.64
N MET A 183 -0.31 6.18 -8.89
CA MET A 183 -1.05 7.33 -8.37
C MET A 183 -2.43 7.49 -9.01
N GLU A 184 -2.54 7.35 -10.34
CA GLU A 184 -3.81 7.40 -11.07
C GLU A 184 -4.76 6.32 -10.57
N GLN A 185 -4.25 5.10 -10.38
CA GLN A 185 -5.02 3.99 -9.84
C GLN A 185 -5.55 4.31 -8.44
N LEU A 186 -4.69 4.77 -7.54
CA LEU A 186 -5.08 5.17 -6.17
C LEU A 186 -6.14 6.30 -6.18
N LEU A 187 -5.98 7.32 -7.03
CA LEU A 187 -6.90 8.44 -7.15
C LEU A 187 -8.22 8.06 -7.83
N SER A 188 -8.23 7.03 -8.67
CA SER A 188 -9.43 6.55 -9.36
C SER A 188 -10.36 5.72 -8.47
N VAL A 189 -9.88 5.26 -7.30
CA VAL A 189 -10.67 4.45 -6.38
C VAL A 189 -11.87 5.24 -5.88
N ARG A 190 -13.07 4.79 -6.27
CA ARG A 190 -14.32 5.37 -5.77
C ARG A 190 -14.66 4.76 -4.42
N LEU A 191 -14.52 5.56 -3.37
CA LEU A 191 -15.00 5.20 -2.04
C LEU A 191 -16.53 5.35 -1.98
N PRO A 192 -17.22 4.55 -1.13
CA PRO A 192 -18.65 4.70 -0.92
C PRO A 192 -18.99 6.14 -0.52
N ALA A 193 -19.93 6.76 -1.23
CA ALA A 193 -20.45 8.06 -0.84
C ALA A 193 -21.24 7.92 0.48
N SER A 194 -20.99 8.84 1.40
CA SER A 194 -21.73 9.00 2.66
C SER A 194 -23.16 9.43 2.43
#